data_AF-A0A1Y2C433-F1
#
_entry.id   AF-A0A1Y2C433-F1
#
_cell.length_a   1.000
_cell.length_b   1.000
_cell.length_c   1.000
_cell.angle_alpha   90.00
_cell.angle_beta   90.00
_cell.angle_gamma   90.00
#
_symmetry.space_group_name_H-M   'P 1'
#
loop_
_entity.id
_entity.type
_entity.pdbx_description
1 polymer ?
#
loop_
_entity_poly.entity_id
_entity_poly.type
_entity_poly.pdbx_seq_one_letter_code
_entity_poly.pdbx_strand_id
1 'polypeptide(L)'
;MVVEKELNDENKLKSIKEALDKKHEWVKEMRKKFCVRKEFENTKILILEDGTLNQDYFRLSKGTVLKTNEVRKWTSVERGLLIKGIEKYGIGHFREISENLLPKWSGNDLRIKTIHLIGRQNLKLYKDWKGNEEDIKREYNRNKEIGLKCNAWKNNCLVDDGNGKVKELIEATEKKNH
;
A
#
# COMPACT_ATOMS: atom_id res chain seq x y z
N MET A 1 -4.78 -49.44 -6.36
CA MET A 1 -5.12 -48.04 -6.74
C MET A 1 -5.22 -47.06 -5.56
N VAL A 2 -5.83 -47.38 -4.41
CA VAL A 2 -5.85 -46.44 -3.24
C VAL A 2 -4.49 -46.41 -2.51
N VAL A 3 -3.91 -47.59 -2.24
CA VAL A 3 -2.64 -47.76 -1.51
C VAL A 3 -1.43 -47.14 -2.24
N GLU A 4 -1.37 -47.25 -3.58
CA GLU A 4 -0.28 -46.66 -4.38
C GLU A 4 -0.33 -45.13 -4.41
N LYS A 5 -1.51 -44.54 -4.27
CA LYS A 5 -1.68 -43.08 -4.24
C LYS A 5 -1.23 -42.50 -2.89
N GLU A 6 -1.54 -43.20 -1.80
CA GLU A 6 -1.11 -42.83 -0.43
C GLU A 6 0.41 -42.95 -0.25
N LEU A 7 1.03 -44.03 -0.75
CA LEU A 7 2.49 -44.19 -0.77
C LEU A 7 3.21 -43.11 -1.59
N ASN A 8 2.61 -42.63 -2.67
CA ASN A 8 3.18 -41.58 -3.50
C ASN A 8 3.09 -40.20 -2.83
N ASP A 9 2.02 -39.94 -2.09
CA ASP A 9 1.85 -38.70 -1.32
C ASP A 9 2.78 -38.65 -0.10
N GLU A 10 3.01 -39.77 0.60
CA GLU A 10 3.99 -39.85 1.69
C GLU A 10 5.44 -39.62 1.22
N ASN A 11 5.83 -40.23 0.09
CA ASN A 11 7.16 -40.02 -0.49
C ASN A 11 7.37 -38.58 -0.96
N LYS A 12 6.33 -37.95 -1.50
CA LYS A 12 6.36 -36.54 -1.89
C LYS A 12 6.49 -35.61 -0.67
N LEU A 13 5.75 -35.87 0.40
CA LEU A 13 5.86 -35.12 1.67
C LEU A 13 7.26 -35.24 2.28
N LYS A 14 7.85 -36.44 2.24
CA LYS A 14 9.21 -36.69 2.73
C LYS A 14 10.26 -35.92 1.92
N SER A 15 10.15 -35.93 0.59
CA SER A 15 11.02 -35.16 -0.31
C SER A 15 10.93 -33.65 -0.08
N ILE A 16 9.71 -33.12 0.13
CA ILE A 16 9.49 -31.70 0.44
C ILE A 16 10.14 -31.34 1.79
N LYS A 17 9.98 -32.19 2.80
CA LYS A 17 10.58 -31.99 4.12
C LYS A 17 12.10 -31.95 4.05
N GLU A 18 12.71 -32.89 3.34
CA GLU A 18 14.17 -32.93 3.14
C GLU A 18 14.69 -31.68 2.41
N ALA A 19 13.96 -31.19 1.41
CA ALA A 19 14.31 -29.95 0.70
C ALA A 19 14.20 -28.71 1.62
N LEU A 20 13.16 -28.65 2.46
CA LEU A 20 12.99 -27.59 3.45
C LEU A 20 14.09 -27.60 4.51
N ASP A 21 14.46 -28.77 5.01
CA ASP A 21 15.52 -28.93 6.01
C ASP A 21 16.87 -28.47 5.45
N LYS A 22 17.20 -28.87 4.22
CA LYS A 22 18.41 -28.38 3.51
C LYS A 22 18.40 -26.86 3.35
N LYS A 23 17.25 -26.27 2.99
CA LYS A 23 17.10 -24.82 2.88
C LYS A 23 17.28 -24.14 4.24
N HIS A 24 16.70 -24.68 5.31
CA HIS A 24 16.85 -24.13 6.65
C HIS A 24 18.30 -24.14 7.11
N GLU A 25 19.02 -25.23 6.85
CA GLU A 25 20.43 -25.32 7.23
C GLU A 25 21.29 -24.34 6.43
N TRP A 26 21.05 -24.22 5.13
CA TRP A 26 21.70 -23.19 4.31
C TRP A 26 21.43 -21.76 4.84
N VAL A 27 20.18 -21.46 5.24
CA VAL A 27 19.83 -20.15 5.80
C VAL A 27 20.56 -19.88 7.13
N LYS A 28 20.68 -20.87 8.02
CA LYS A 28 21.43 -20.72 9.28
C LYS A 28 22.90 -20.40 9.01
N GLU A 29 23.52 -21.11 8.08
CA GLU A 29 24.92 -20.87 7.70
C GLU A 29 25.13 -19.49 7.07
N MET A 30 24.21 -19.04 6.22
CA MET A 30 24.25 -17.69 5.67
C MET A 30 24.16 -16.62 6.77
N ARG A 31 23.29 -16.80 7.78
CA ARG A 31 23.18 -15.86 8.90
C ARG A 31 24.46 -15.80 9.72
N LYS A 32 25.05 -16.94 10.07
CA LYS A 32 26.32 -16.98 10.79
C LYS A 32 27.43 -16.25 10.03
N LYS A 33 27.51 -16.46 8.72
CA LYS A 33 28.57 -15.87 7.88
C LYS A 33 28.42 -14.36 7.67
N PHE A 34 27.19 -13.87 7.49
CA PHE A 34 26.97 -12.49 7.03
C PHE A 34 26.37 -11.56 8.08
N CYS A 35 25.64 -12.09 9.06
CA CYS A 35 24.99 -11.28 10.10
C CYS A 35 25.84 -11.15 11.37
N VAL A 36 26.60 -12.19 11.74
CA VAL A 36 27.49 -12.14 12.92
C VAL A 36 28.87 -11.64 12.50
N ARG A 37 29.25 -10.45 12.94
CA ARG A 37 30.55 -9.85 12.63
C ARG A 37 31.34 -9.62 13.90
N LYS A 38 32.62 -10.00 13.90
CA LYS A 38 33.52 -9.83 15.05
C LYS A 38 33.67 -8.36 15.46
N GLU A 39 33.61 -7.44 14.49
CA GLU A 39 33.68 -6.01 14.74
C GLU A 39 32.41 -5.41 15.39
N PHE A 40 31.29 -6.14 15.37
CA PHE A 40 29.99 -5.68 15.89
C PHE A 40 29.40 -6.72 16.85
N GLU A 41 29.89 -6.72 18.08
CA GLU A 41 29.51 -7.68 19.13
C GLU A 41 27.99 -7.73 19.37
N ASN A 42 27.29 -6.60 19.19
CA ASN A 42 25.83 -6.49 19.28
C ASN A 42 25.07 -7.35 18.26
N THR A 43 25.70 -7.75 17.16
CA THR A 43 25.08 -8.65 16.16
C THR A 43 24.85 -10.07 16.69
N LYS A 44 25.59 -10.49 17.73
CA LYS A 44 25.40 -11.78 18.41
C LYS A 44 24.07 -11.86 19.17
N ILE A 45 23.46 -10.72 19.49
CA ILE A 45 22.14 -10.69 20.14
C ILE A 45 21.03 -11.06 19.14
N LEU A 46 21.27 -10.84 17.83
CA LEU A 46 20.30 -11.06 16.77
C LEU A 46 20.23 -12.53 16.32
N ILE A 47 21.38 -13.19 16.25
CA ILE A 47 21.55 -14.56 15.75
C ILE A 47 22.14 -15.41 16.86
N LEU A 48 21.45 -16.50 17.24
CA LEU A 48 21.93 -17.46 18.23
C LEU A 48 23.10 -18.28 17.66
N GLU A 49 23.85 -18.94 18.54
CA GLU A 49 25.04 -19.72 18.15
C GLU A 49 24.74 -20.83 17.14
N ASP A 50 23.53 -21.37 17.15
CA ASP A 50 23.07 -22.39 16.20
C ASP A 50 22.70 -21.81 14.82
N GLY A 51 22.76 -20.49 14.63
CA GLY A 51 22.41 -19.78 13.40
C GLY A 51 20.92 -19.45 13.26
N THR A 52 20.12 -19.77 14.28
CA THR A 52 18.71 -19.36 14.32
C THR A 52 18.58 -17.89 14.72
N LEU A 53 17.47 -17.29 14.30
CA LEU A 53 17.16 -15.90 14.64
C LEU A 53 16.65 -15.86 16.08
N ASN A 54 17.21 -14.97 16.91
CA ASN A 54 16.68 -14.70 18.24
C ASN A 54 15.32 -14.01 18.13
N GLN A 55 14.24 -14.78 18.09
CA GLN A 55 12.88 -14.26 17.93
C GLN A 55 12.49 -13.30 19.06
N ASP A 56 13.01 -13.52 20.26
CA ASP A 56 12.68 -12.72 21.42
C ASP A 56 13.31 -11.32 21.37
N TYR A 57 14.43 -11.16 20.64
CA TYR A 57 14.97 -9.84 20.32
C TYR A 57 14.02 -9.00 19.46
N PHE A 58 13.34 -9.62 18.49
CA PHE A 58 12.42 -8.95 17.57
C PHE A 58 10.99 -8.86 18.11
N ARG A 59 10.70 -9.56 19.20
CA ARG A 59 9.43 -9.44 19.90
C ARG A 59 9.53 -8.32 20.91
N LEU A 60 8.54 -7.43 20.88
CA LEU A 60 8.32 -6.49 21.98
C LEU A 60 8.17 -7.31 23.27
N SER A 61 8.89 -6.93 24.33
CA SER A 61 8.75 -7.61 25.61
C SER A 61 7.26 -7.58 26.02
N LYS A 62 6.76 -8.68 26.59
CA LYS A 62 5.36 -8.77 27.03
C LYS A 62 5.07 -7.59 27.97
N GLY A 63 4.23 -6.66 27.53
CA GLY A 63 3.90 -5.44 28.28
C GLY A 63 4.54 -4.15 27.74
N THR A 64 5.43 -4.22 26.74
CA THR A 64 5.83 -3.02 25.99
C THR A 64 4.65 -2.57 25.13
N VAL A 65 3.85 -1.68 25.72
CA VAL A 65 2.96 -0.80 24.97
C VAL A 65 3.89 0.13 24.21
N LEU A 66 4.18 -0.19 22.94
CA LEU A 66 4.57 0.86 22.01
C LEU A 66 3.56 1.98 22.25
N LYS A 67 4.00 3.20 22.56
CA LYS A 67 3.12 4.37 22.49
C LYS A 67 2.60 4.39 21.07
N THR A 68 1.49 3.70 20.84
CA THR A 68 0.76 3.73 19.61
C THR A 68 0.26 5.14 19.60
N ASN A 69 0.98 6.02 18.90
CA ASN A 69 0.39 7.26 18.42
C ASN A 69 -0.98 6.86 17.93
N GLU A 70 -2.03 7.33 18.60
CA GLU A 70 -3.41 6.89 18.37
C GLU A 70 -3.60 6.78 16.86
N VAL A 71 -3.76 5.56 16.35
CA VAL A 71 -3.77 5.34 14.90
C VAL A 71 -5.01 6.03 14.39
N ARG A 72 -4.83 7.23 13.84
CA ARG A 72 -5.94 8.09 13.48
C ARG A 72 -6.73 7.41 12.37
N LYS A 73 -8.02 7.18 12.63
CA LYS A 73 -8.92 6.54 11.69
C LYS A 73 -9.48 7.60 10.74
N TRP A 74 -9.55 7.25 9.45
CA TRP A 74 -10.22 8.06 8.45
C TRP A 74 -11.69 7.62 8.37
N THR A 75 -12.61 8.49 8.77
CA THR A 75 -14.05 8.18 8.86
C THR A 75 -14.86 8.94 7.82
N SER A 76 -16.19 8.75 7.83
CA SER A 76 -17.12 9.50 6.99
C SER A 76 -17.09 11.01 7.27
N VAL A 77 -16.77 11.41 8.51
CA VAL A 77 -16.68 12.82 8.90
C VAL A 77 -15.51 13.50 8.19
N GLU A 78 -14.30 12.94 8.27
CA GLU A 78 -13.14 13.50 7.58
C GLU A 78 -13.32 13.48 6.06
N ARG A 79 -13.97 12.43 5.53
CA ARG A 79 -14.31 12.36 4.11
C ARG A 79 -15.23 13.52 3.69
N GLY A 80 -16.30 13.78 4.45
CA GLY A 80 -17.22 14.88 4.17
C GLY A 80 -16.56 16.25 4.26
N LEU A 81 -15.66 16.45 5.24
CA LEU A 81 -14.87 17.67 5.37
C LEU A 81 -13.90 17.87 4.20
N LEU A 82 -13.29 16.79 3.71
CA LEU A 82 -12.44 16.86 2.52
C LEU A 82 -13.24 17.26 1.28
N ILE A 83 -14.44 16.71 1.08
CA ILE A 83 -15.33 17.09 -0.02
C ILE A 83 -15.69 18.58 0.06
N LYS A 84 -16.12 19.06 1.23
CA LYS A 84 -16.38 20.51 1.45
C LYS A 84 -15.16 21.38 1.19
N GLY A 85 -13.98 20.88 1.57
CA GLY A 85 -12.71 21.55 1.30
C GLY A 85 -12.41 21.67 -0.20
N ILE A 86 -12.64 20.59 -0.95
CA ILE A 86 -12.47 20.57 -2.41
C ILE A 86 -13.48 21.51 -3.08
N GLU A 87 -14.74 21.49 -2.65
CA GLU A 87 -15.78 22.38 -3.17
C GLU A 87 -15.43 23.86 -2.94
N LYS A 88 -14.90 24.20 -1.76
CA LYS A 88 -14.55 25.58 -1.41
C LYS A 88 -13.23 26.05 -2.04
N TYR A 89 -12.16 25.30 -1.84
CA TYR A 89 -10.79 25.71 -2.19
C TYR A 89 -10.32 25.13 -3.53
N GLY A 90 -10.73 23.90 -3.86
CA GLY A 90 -10.30 23.18 -5.06
C GLY A 90 -9.18 22.17 -4.80
N ILE A 91 -9.00 21.25 -5.74
CA ILE A 91 -7.94 20.24 -5.68
C ILE A 91 -6.58 20.92 -5.95
N GLY A 92 -5.63 20.73 -5.02
CA GLY A 92 -4.32 21.38 -5.04
C GLY A 92 -4.09 22.29 -3.83
N HIS A 93 -5.17 22.84 -3.26
CA HIS A 93 -5.16 23.70 -2.07
C HIS A 93 -5.25 22.91 -0.76
N PHE A 94 -4.43 21.85 -0.63
CA PHE A 94 -4.50 20.94 0.52
C PHE A 94 -4.02 21.57 1.82
N ARG A 95 -3.20 22.61 1.74
CA ARG A 95 -2.74 23.34 2.92
C ARG A 95 -3.90 24.09 3.56
N GLU A 96 -4.68 24.80 2.75
CA GLU A 96 -5.83 25.57 3.17
C GLU A 96 -6.93 24.65 3.73
N ILE A 97 -7.16 23.50 3.08
CA ILE A 97 -8.11 22.48 3.59
C ILE A 97 -7.63 21.91 4.93
N SER A 98 -6.34 21.62 5.07
CA SER A 98 -5.75 21.17 6.33
C SER A 98 -5.95 22.23 7.41
N GLU A 99 -5.48 23.45 7.21
CA GLU A 99 -5.53 24.52 8.21
C GLU A 99 -6.96 24.86 8.68
N ASN A 100 -7.94 24.83 7.76
CA ASN A 100 -9.31 25.28 8.08
C ASN A 100 -10.27 24.15 8.49
N LEU A 101 -10.13 22.94 7.93
CA LEU A 101 -11.13 21.86 8.08
C LEU A 101 -10.55 20.59 8.69
N LEU A 102 -9.29 20.28 8.38
CA LEU A 102 -8.65 19.03 8.76
C LEU A 102 -7.24 19.28 9.36
N PRO A 103 -7.10 20.08 10.43
CA PRO A 103 -5.80 20.58 10.93
C PRO A 103 -4.90 19.46 11.45
N LYS A 104 -5.53 18.32 11.74
CA LYS A 104 -4.88 17.10 12.17
C LYS A 104 -4.18 16.39 11.00
N TRP A 105 -4.66 16.53 9.76
CA TRP A 105 -4.16 15.80 8.59
C TRP A 105 -3.19 16.65 7.78
N SER A 106 -2.05 16.10 7.38
CA SER A 106 -1.11 16.83 6.54
C SER A 106 -1.69 17.04 5.13
N GLY A 107 -1.23 18.07 4.43
CA GLY A 107 -1.63 18.30 3.04
C GLY A 107 -1.31 17.11 2.13
N ASN A 108 -0.24 16.36 2.41
CA ASN A 108 0.09 15.15 1.67
C ASN A 108 -0.90 13.99 1.96
N ASP A 109 -1.34 13.83 3.21
CA ASP A 109 -2.38 12.85 3.54
C ASP A 109 -3.66 13.17 2.78
N LEU A 110 -4.08 14.44 2.79
CA LEU A 110 -5.26 14.90 2.07
C LEU A 110 -5.12 14.66 0.56
N ARG A 111 -3.96 14.92 -0.02
CA ARG A 111 -3.67 14.60 -1.43
C ARG A 111 -3.89 13.11 -1.73
N ILE A 112 -3.36 12.22 -0.88
CA ILE A 112 -3.54 10.77 -1.05
C ILE A 112 -5.01 10.38 -0.91
N LYS A 113 -5.74 10.97 0.04
CA LYS A 113 -7.19 10.73 0.19
C LYS A 113 -7.97 11.23 -1.02
N THR A 114 -7.60 12.37 -1.60
CA THR A 114 -8.20 12.91 -2.82
C THR A 114 -7.96 12.03 -4.03
N ILE A 115 -6.76 11.42 -4.17
CA ILE A 115 -6.47 10.45 -5.25
C ILE A 115 -7.49 9.30 -5.26
N HIS A 116 -7.78 8.73 -4.09
CA HIS A 116 -8.75 7.63 -3.96
C HIS A 116 -10.19 8.12 -4.05
N LEU A 117 -10.46 9.35 -3.62
CA LEU A 117 -11.77 9.99 -3.68
C LEU A 117 -12.22 10.21 -5.13
N ILE A 118 -11.33 10.72 -5.98
CA ILE A 118 -11.61 10.98 -7.41
C ILE A 118 -11.24 9.80 -8.32
N GLY A 119 -10.56 8.79 -7.79
CA GLY A 119 -10.17 7.60 -8.54
C GLY A 119 -9.05 7.84 -9.55
N ARG A 120 -8.12 8.77 -9.29
CA ARG A 120 -7.00 9.07 -10.21
C ARG A 120 -5.73 9.41 -9.45
N GLN A 121 -4.63 8.74 -9.80
CA GLN A 121 -3.33 8.94 -9.14
C GLN A 121 -2.72 10.30 -9.47
N ASN A 122 -2.81 10.73 -10.72
CA ASN A 122 -2.29 12.01 -11.16
C ASN A 122 -3.37 13.09 -11.09
N LEU A 123 -3.26 13.97 -10.10
CA LEU A 123 -4.18 15.09 -9.89
C LEU A 123 -3.81 16.37 -10.68
N LYS A 124 -2.77 16.37 -11.52
CA LYS A 124 -2.32 17.59 -12.23
C LYS A 124 -3.42 18.23 -13.08
N LEU A 125 -4.29 17.43 -13.71
CA LEU A 125 -5.41 17.94 -14.51
C LEU A 125 -6.58 18.46 -13.67
N TYR A 126 -6.61 18.13 -12.37
CA TYR A 126 -7.60 18.65 -11.44
C TYR A 126 -7.10 19.88 -10.68
N LYS A 127 -6.00 20.51 -11.13
CA LYS A 127 -5.50 21.70 -10.45
C LYS A 127 -6.60 22.77 -10.41
N ASP A 128 -6.87 23.27 -9.21
CA ASP A 128 -7.88 24.29 -8.91
C ASP A 128 -9.34 23.85 -9.21
N TRP A 129 -9.54 22.58 -9.59
CA TRP A 129 -10.86 22.03 -9.86
C TRP A 129 -11.70 21.96 -8.58
N LYS A 130 -12.94 22.40 -8.67
CA LYS A 130 -13.94 22.38 -7.60
C LYS A 130 -15.14 21.57 -8.04
N GLY A 131 -15.69 20.80 -7.12
CA GLY A 131 -16.91 20.04 -7.35
C GLY A 131 -17.46 19.50 -6.05
N ASN A 132 -18.77 19.26 -6.06
CA ASN A 132 -19.50 18.66 -4.95
C ASN A 132 -19.36 17.13 -4.96
N GLU A 133 -20.10 16.45 -4.08
CA GLU A 133 -20.04 14.99 -3.97
C GLU A 133 -20.48 14.29 -5.26
N GLU A 134 -21.49 14.82 -5.94
CA GLU A 134 -21.99 14.31 -7.21
C GLU A 134 -20.94 14.44 -8.32
N ASP A 135 -20.27 15.58 -8.42
CA ASP A 135 -19.22 15.84 -9.40
C ASP A 135 -18.03 14.88 -9.19
N ILE A 136 -17.60 14.72 -7.93
CA ILE A 136 -16.55 13.79 -7.55
C ILE A 136 -16.95 12.35 -7.92
N LYS A 137 -18.20 11.96 -7.68
CA LYS A 137 -18.70 10.64 -8.04
C LYS A 137 -18.73 10.41 -9.55
N ARG A 138 -19.08 11.43 -10.34
CA ARG A 138 -19.01 11.38 -11.81
C ARG A 138 -17.57 11.19 -12.28
N GLU A 139 -16.62 11.98 -11.75
CA GLU A 139 -15.20 11.84 -12.08
C GLU A 139 -14.64 10.49 -11.67
N TYR A 140 -14.99 9.98 -10.48
CA TYR A 140 -14.59 8.64 -10.05
C TYR A 140 -15.07 7.55 -11.02
N ASN A 141 -16.34 7.59 -11.41
CA ASN A 141 -16.91 6.60 -12.33
C ASN A 141 -16.27 6.69 -13.72
N ARG A 142 -16.05 7.92 -14.22
CA ARG A 142 -15.35 8.16 -15.49
C ARG A 142 -13.92 7.59 -15.45
N ASN A 143 -13.15 7.92 -14.41
CA ASN A 143 -11.78 7.44 -14.25
C ASN A 143 -11.73 5.90 -14.13
N LYS A 144 -12.72 5.32 -13.42
CA LYS A 144 -12.87 3.86 -13.32
C LYS A 144 -13.12 3.22 -14.67
N GLU A 145 -14.02 3.78 -15.48
CA GLU A 145 -14.32 3.24 -16.81
C GLU A 145 -13.09 3.26 -17.73
N ILE A 146 -12.35 4.37 -17.76
CA ILE A 146 -11.10 4.48 -18.52
C ILE A 146 -10.07 3.47 -18.02
N GLY A 147 -9.91 3.35 -16.70
CA GLY A 147 -8.97 2.41 -16.08
C GLY A 147 -9.28 0.97 -16.40
N LEU A 148 -10.56 0.59 -16.43
CA LEU A 148 -10.97 -0.76 -16.81
C LEU A 148 -10.73 -1.03 -18.30
N LYS A 149 -11.03 -0.08 -19.18
CA LYS A 149 -10.79 -0.19 -20.63
C LYS A 149 -9.30 -0.34 -20.99
N CYS A 150 -8.42 0.36 -20.26
CA CYS A 150 -6.98 0.33 -20.51
C CYS A 150 -6.21 -0.68 -19.64
N ASN A 151 -6.89 -1.47 -18.81
CA ASN A 151 -6.24 -2.33 -17.79
C ASN A 151 -5.26 -1.56 -16.88
N ALA A 152 -5.63 -0.32 -16.54
CA ALA A 152 -4.83 0.65 -15.78
C ALA A 152 -5.49 1.05 -14.45
N TRP A 153 -6.52 0.32 -14.01
CA TRP A 153 -7.15 0.51 -12.71
C TRP A 153 -6.43 -0.27 -11.61
N LYS A 154 -5.75 0.42 -10.69
CA LYS A 154 -4.98 -0.21 -9.59
C LYS A 154 -5.28 0.53 -8.29
N ASN A 155 -5.44 -0.19 -7.17
CA ASN A 155 -5.70 0.40 -5.85
C ASN A 155 -6.84 1.45 -5.86
N ASN A 156 -7.93 1.18 -6.57
CA ASN A 156 -9.07 2.11 -6.76
C ASN A 156 -8.71 3.45 -7.40
N CYS A 157 -7.67 3.51 -8.23
CA CYS A 157 -7.35 4.69 -9.02
C CYS A 157 -6.86 4.33 -10.42
N LEU A 158 -7.11 5.27 -11.34
CA LEU A 158 -6.56 5.29 -12.67
C LEU A 158 -5.07 5.66 -12.60
N VAL A 159 -4.22 4.77 -13.12
CA VAL A 159 -2.77 4.91 -13.23
C VAL A 159 -2.39 5.07 -14.71
N ASP A 160 -1.21 5.61 -14.97
CA ASP A 160 -0.64 5.66 -16.31
C ASP A 160 -0.37 4.24 -16.86
N ASP A 161 -0.67 4.00 -18.14
CA ASP A 161 -0.44 2.73 -18.82
C ASP A 161 0.96 2.63 -19.46
N GLY A 162 1.76 3.70 -19.41
CA GLY A 162 3.11 3.78 -19.99
C GLY A 162 3.14 3.84 -21.52
N ASN A 163 2.02 3.53 -22.18
CA ASN A 163 1.86 3.48 -23.63
C ASN A 163 1.07 4.66 -24.18
N GLY A 164 0.57 5.56 -23.32
CA GLY A 164 -0.12 6.79 -23.70
C GLY A 164 -1.62 6.63 -24.01
N LYS A 165 -2.18 5.41 -24.04
CA LYS A 165 -3.61 5.21 -24.37
C LYS A 165 -4.53 5.79 -23.32
N VAL A 166 -4.11 5.72 -22.04
CA VAL A 166 -4.86 6.36 -20.95
C VAL A 166 -4.94 7.87 -21.16
N LYS A 167 -3.83 8.50 -21.57
CA LYS A 167 -3.77 9.94 -21.84
C LYS A 167 -4.70 10.33 -22.99
N GLU A 168 -4.67 9.60 -24.10
CA GLU A 168 -5.54 9.84 -25.26
C GLU A 168 -7.03 9.74 -24.91
N LEU A 169 -7.44 8.72 -24.15
CA LEU A 169 -8.84 8.57 -23.73
C LEU A 169 -9.28 9.67 -22.76
N ILE A 170 -8.39 10.13 -21.89
CA ILE A 170 -8.67 11.26 -21.00
C ILE A 170 -8.91 12.51 -21.85
N GLU A 171 -8.01 12.85 -22.77
CA GLU A 171 -8.12 14.02 -23.64
C GLU A 171 -9.39 13.96 -24.53
N ALA A 172 -9.71 12.79 -25.07
CA ALA A 172 -10.91 12.59 -25.88
C ALA A 172 -12.22 12.78 -25.09
N THR A 173 -12.20 12.46 -23.79
CA THR A 173 -13.38 12.61 -22.92
C THR A 173 -13.47 14.00 -22.29
N GLU A 174 -12.37 14.71 -22.08
CA GLU A 174 -12.40 16.10 -21.57
C GLU A 174 -12.96 17.09 -22.60
N LYS A 175 -12.63 16.91 -23.88
CA LYS A 175 -13.18 17.75 -24.98
C LYS A 175 -14.70 17.67 -25.15
N LYS A 176 -15.37 16.71 -24.49
CA LYS A 176 -16.83 16.54 -24.53
C LYS A 176 -17.56 17.19 -23.35
N ASN A 177 -16.85 17.59 -22.30
CA ASN A 177 -17.43 18.02 -21.02
C ASN A 177 -17.16 19.51 -20.70
N HIS A 178 -16.55 20.25 -21.63
CA HIS A 178 -16.47 21.73 -21.65
C HIS A 178 -17.18 22.22 -22.90
#